data_AF-A0A935FFS4-F1
#
_entry.id   AF-A0A935FFS4-F1
#
_cell.length_a   1.000
_cell.length_b   1.000
_cell.length_c   1.000
_cell.angle_alpha   90.00
_cell.angle_beta   90.00
_cell.angle_gamma   90.00
#
_symmetry.space_group_name_H-M   'P 1'
#
loop_
_entity.id
_entity.type
_entity.pdbx_description
1 polymer ?
#
loop_
_entity_poly.entity_id
_entity_poly.type
_entity_poly.pdbx_seq_one_letter_code
_entity_poly.pdbx_strand_id
1 'polypeptide(L)' 'MVQVAEIDPPEGCEPVRWKLLTNEPIATPDDVLAVVDAYRARWVIEEYFKALKTGCSLPSVPT' A
#
# COMPACT_ATOMS: atom_id res chain seq x y z
N MET A 1 -12.75 -3.47 -9.18
CA MET A 1 -11.93 -2.27 -8.91
C MET A 1 -12.39 -1.65 -7.62
N VAL A 2 -11.48 -1.33 -6.71
CA VAL A 2 -11.75 -0.64 -5.43
C VAL A 2 -11.15 0.77 -5.48
N GLN A 3 -11.90 1.76 -5.01
CA GLN A 3 -11.43 3.14 -4.87
C GLN A 3 -11.45 3.53 -3.39
N VAL A 4 -10.36 4.10 -2.91
CA VAL A 4 -10.22 4.59 -1.53
C VAL A 4 -9.85 6.07 -1.61
N ALA A 5 -10.54 6.89 -0.83
CA ALA A 5 -10.25 8.31 -0.68
C ALA A 5 -10.32 8.68 0.80
N GLU A 6 -9.34 9.44 1.25
CA GLU A 6 -9.36 10.06 2.58
C GLU A 6 -10.44 11.16 2.62
N ILE A 7 -11.30 11.11 3.63
CA ILE A 7 -12.46 12.00 3.74
C ILE A 7 -12.06 13.35 4.36
N ASP A 8 -11.18 13.33 5.36
CA ASP A 8 -10.76 14.51 6.12
C ASP A 8 -9.24 14.53 6.25
N PRO A 9 -8.52 14.93 5.18
CA PRO A 9 -7.06 15.01 5.21
C PRO A 9 -6.60 16.14 6.14
N PRO A 10 -5.42 16.03 6.77
CA PRO A 10 -4.84 17.10 7.58
C PRO A 10 -4.66 18.40 6.78
N GLU A 11 -4.76 19.55 7.45
CA GLU A 11 -4.62 20.85 6.81
C GLU A 11 -3.26 20.98 6.08
N GLY A 12 -3.30 21.39 4.81
CA GLY A 12 -2.12 21.53 3.98
C GLY A 12 -1.52 20.23 3.45
N CYS A 13 -2.13 19.07 3.72
CA CYS A 13 -1.72 17.78 3.17
C CYS A 13 -2.59 17.37 1.96
N GLU A 14 -1.95 16.80 0.94
CA GLU A 14 -2.67 16.18 -0.18
C GLU A 14 -3.36 14.88 0.29
N PRO A 15 -4.66 14.68 -0.01
CA PRO A 15 -5.40 13.52 0.46
C PRO A 15 -4.91 12.22 -0.16
N VAL A 16 -4.90 11.15 0.63
CA VAL A 16 -4.62 9.81 0.11
C VAL A 16 -5.75 9.37 -0.81
N ARG A 17 -5.40 8.97 -2.05
CA ARG A 17 -6.33 8.39 -3.01
C ARG A 17 -5.73 7.17 -3.69
N TRP A 18 -6.40 6.02 -3.57
CA TRP A 18 -5.98 4.78 -4.20
C TRP A 18 -7.02 4.27 -5.21
N LYS A 19 -6.52 3.76 -6.34
CA LYS A 19 -7.29 2.97 -7.30
C LYS A 19 -6.67 1.59 -7.38
N LEU A 20 -7.35 0.61 -6.79
CA LEU A 20 -6.87 -0.76 -6.68
C LEU A 20 -7.55 -1.63 -7.73
N LEU A 21 -6.76 -2.14 -8.67
CA LEU A 21 -7.18 -3.21 -9.56
C LEU A 21 -6.89 -4.53 -8.86
N THR A 22 -7.91 -5.37 -8.77
CA THR A 22 -7.86 -6.65 -8.07
C THR A 22 -8.77 -7.65 -8.77
N ASN A 23 -8.42 -8.93 -8.64
CA ASN A 23 -9.24 -10.06 -9.05
C ASN A 23 -10.03 -10.65 -7.86
N GLU A 24 -9.82 -10.14 -6.64
CA GLU A 24 -10.55 -10.55 -5.45
C GLU A 24 -12.03 -10.09 -5.50
N PRO A 25 -12.92 -10.76 -4.75
CA PRO A 25 -14.31 -10.33 -4.60
C PRO A 25 -14.43 -8.88 -4.10
N ILE A 26 -15.50 -8.20 -4.50
CA ILE A 26 -15.81 -6.82 -4.10
C ILE A 26 -17.32 -6.60 -3.91
N ALA A 27 -18.07 -7.66 -3.64
CA ALA A 27 -19.54 -7.61 -3.62
C ALA A 27 -20.08 -7.02 -2.31
N THR A 28 -19.36 -7.23 -1.22
CA THR A 28 -19.73 -6.76 0.12
C THR A 28 -18.74 -5.73 0.65
N PRO A 29 -19.14 -4.92 1.66
CA PRO A 29 -18.20 -4.02 2.34
C PRO A 29 -16.99 -4.76 2.91
N ASP A 30 -17.19 -5.96 3.47
CA ASP A 30 -16.11 -6.77 4.03
C ASP A 30 -15.12 -7.24 2.96
N ASP A 31 -15.60 -7.61 1.77
CA ASP A 31 -14.73 -7.96 0.64
C ASP A 31 -13.85 -6.77 0.24
N VAL A 32 -14.45 -5.57 0.17
CA VAL A 32 -13.73 -4.34 -0.19
C VAL A 32 -12.68 -4.00 0.87
N LEU A 33 -13.02 -4.13 2.15
CA LEU A 33 -12.07 -3.91 3.26
C LEU A 33 -10.91 -4.91 3.20
N ALA A 34 -11.17 -6.18 2.90
CA ALA A 34 -10.12 -7.19 2.75
C ALA A 34 -9.12 -6.82 1.64
N VAL A 35 -9.60 -6.29 0.51
CA VAL A 35 -8.73 -5.78 -0.58
C VAL A 35 -7.87 -4.60 -0.11
N VAL A 36 -8.46 -3.68 0.65
CA VAL A 36 -7.74 -2.52 1.20
C VAL A 36 -6.68 -2.96 2.19
N ASP A 37 -6.99 -3.90 3.08
CA ASP A 37 -6.05 -4.42 4.08
C ASP A 37 -4.91 -5.21 3.43
N ALA A 38 -5.21 -6.02 2.41
CA ALA A 38 -4.18 -6.68 1.60
C ALA A 38 -3.24 -5.66 0.93
N TYR A 39 -3.77 -4.54 0.44
CA TYR A 39 -2.95 -3.49 -0.14
C TYR A 39 -2.12 -2.73 0.90
N ARG A 40 -2.67 -2.47 2.10
CA ARG A 40 -1.94 -1.83 3.22
C ARG A 40 -0.70 -2.63 3.62
N ALA A 41 -0.76 -3.96 3.56
CA ALA A 41 0.38 -4.82 3.86
C ALA A 41 1.58 -4.64 2.90
N ARG A 42 1.40 -4.01 1.74
CA ARG A 42 2.50 -3.72 0.79
C ARG A 42 3.61 -2.87 1.42
N TRP A 43 3.27 -1.94 2.32
CA TRP A 43 4.25 -1.11 3.01
C TRP A 43 5.20 -1.91 3.91
N VAL A 44 4.73 -3.04 4.46
CA VAL A 44 5.57 -3.94 5.27
C VAL A 44 6.71 -4.53 4.44
N ILE A 45 6.43 -4.85 3.17
CA ILE A 45 7.43 -5.34 2.23
C ILE A 45 8.46 -4.24 1.92
N GLU A 46 8.03 -3.00 1.76
CA GLU A 46 8.92 -1.87 1.49
C GLU A 46 9.84 -1.58 2.67
N GLU A 47 9.33 -1.58 3.91
CA GLU A 47 10.15 -1.42 5.12
C GLU A 47 11.09 -2.62 5.34
N TYR A 48 10.68 -3.85 5.03
CA TYR A 48 11.56 -5.02 5.03
C TYR A 48 12.73 -4.87 4.05
N PHE A 49 12.46 -4.49 2.79
CA PHE A 49 13.52 -4.27 1.80
C PHE A 49 14.39 -3.05 2.10
N LYS A 50 13.83 -2.01 2.72
CA LYS A 50 14.60 -0.86 3.21
C LYS A 50 15.56 -1.28 4.31
N ALA A 51 15.09 -2.05 5.30
CA ALA A 51 15.94 -2.61 6.36
C ALA A 51 17.08 -3.48 5.80
N LEU A 52 16.82 -4.29 4.77
CA LEU A 52 17.87 -5.07 4.09
C LEU A 52 18.91 -4.19 3.39
N LYS A 53 18.48 -3.10 2.74
CA LYS A 53 19.36 -2.17 2.01
C LYS A 53 20.18 -1.27 2.94
N THR A 54 19.57 -0.74 4.00
CA THR A 54 20.24 0.22 4.90
C THR A 54 20.87 -0.43 6.14
N GLY A 55 20.36 -1.59 6.57
CA GLY A 55 20.84 -2.29 7.76
C GLY A 55 21.93 -3.33 7.50
N CYS A 56 22.06 -3.84 6.26
CA CYS A 56 23.00 -4.93 5.94
C CYS A 56 24.04 -4.59 4.86
N SER A 57 24.11 -3.35 4.37
CA SER A 57 25.09 -2.89 3.37
C SER A 57 25.28 -3.83 2.17
N LEU A 58 24.21 -4.48 1.69
CA LEU A 58 24.30 -5.28 0.48
C LEU A 58 24.39 -4.32 -0.72
N PRO A 59 25.50 -4.31 -1.47
CA PRO A 59 25.61 -3.46 -2.64
C PRO A 59 24.55 -3.87 -3.66
N SER A 60 23.90 -2.87 -4.25
CA SER A 60 23.11 -3.06 -5.47
C SER A 60 23.98 -3.75 -6.51
N VAL A 61 23.50 -4.86 -7.08
CA VAL A 61 24.16 -5.54 -8.19
C VAL A 61 24.36 -4.52 -9.33
N PRO A 62 25.59 -4.31 -9.81
CA PRO A 62 25.84 -3.36 -10.90
C PRO A 62 25.24 -3.89 -12.21
N THR A 63 24.66 -2.97 -12.99
CA THR A 63 24.19 -3.15 -14.36
C THR A 63 25.35 -3.39 -15.33
#